data_AF-A0A370X9V3-F1
#
_entry.id   AF-A0A370X9V3-F1
#
_cell.length_a   1.000
_cell.length_b   1.000
_cell.length_c   1.000
_cell.angle_alpha   90.00
_cell.angle_beta   90.00
_cell.angle_gamma   90.00
#
_symmetry.space_group_name_H-M   'P 1'
#
loop_
_entity.id
_entity.type
_entity.pdbx_description
1 polymer ?
#
loop_
_entity_poly.entity_id
_entity_poly.type
_entity_poly.pdbx_seq_one_letter_code
_entity_poly.pdbx_strand_id
1 'polypeptide(L)'
;MKKSASVMMACMLLVACSKAPPTDTVDSLVAHPDHLREVEKRCADDYAKMGAAECNAASEARHRLFMGNGPQYTPPKKPPTF
;
A
#
# COMPACT_ATOMS: atom_id res chain seq x y z
N MET A 1 1.06 -32.26 31.68
CA MET A 1 2.10 -32.02 30.67
C MET A 1 1.62 -32.24 29.22
N LYS A 2 0.81 -33.26 28.89
CA LYS A 2 0.25 -33.47 27.53
C LYS A 2 -0.70 -32.38 27.02
N LYS A 3 -1.51 -31.76 27.89
CA LYS A 3 -2.50 -30.72 27.51
C LYS A 3 -1.85 -29.39 27.12
N SER A 4 -0.74 -29.03 27.76
CA SER A 4 0.01 -27.80 27.51
C SER A 4 0.71 -27.81 26.14
N ALA A 5 1.20 -28.99 25.70
CA ALA A 5 1.79 -29.16 24.38
C ALA A 5 0.77 -28.93 23.25
N SER A 6 -0.49 -29.34 23.45
CA SER A 6 -1.56 -29.15 22.47
C SER A 6 -1.98 -27.69 22.31
N VAL A 7 -1.93 -26.89 23.40
CA VAL A 7 -2.25 -25.45 23.35
C VAL A 7 -1.15 -24.68 22.64
N MET A 8 0.11 -25.04 22.86
CA MET A 8 1.26 -24.36 22.24
C MET A 8 1.34 -24.60 20.72
N MET A 9 0.97 -25.80 20.25
CA MET A 9 0.87 -26.12 18.82
C MET A 9 -0.27 -25.36 18.12
N ALA A 10 -1.40 -25.15 18.80
CA ALA A 10 -2.53 -24.40 18.25
C ALA A 10 -2.21 -22.89 18.09
N CYS A 11 -1.42 -22.32 19.00
CA CYS A 11 -0.99 -20.92 18.88
C CYS A 11 -0.09 -20.66 17.67
N MET A 12 0.77 -21.62 17.27
CA MET A 12 1.64 -21.45 16.10
C MET A 12 0.85 -21.43 14.77
N LEU A 13 -0.28 -22.14 14.69
CA LEU A 13 -1.14 -22.12 13.50
C LEU A 13 -1.86 -20.76 13.32
N LEU A 14 -2.13 -20.05 14.41
CA LEU A 14 -2.81 -18.75 14.36
C LEU A 14 -1.90 -17.61 13.88
N VAL A 15 -0.59 -17.69 14.10
CA VAL A 15 0.38 -16.68 13.60
C VAL A 15 0.56 -16.75 12.08
N ALA A 16 0.29 -17.89 11.46
CA ALA A 16 0.30 -18.02 10.00
C ALA A 16 -0.91 -17.36 9.30
N CYS A 17 -1.98 -17.05 10.06
CA CYS A 17 -3.18 -16.37 9.54
C CYS A 17 -3.17 -14.85 9.77
N SER A 18 -2.20 -14.29 10.50
CA SER A 18 -2.00 -12.84 10.49
C SER A 18 -1.26 -12.49 9.21
N LYS A 19 -1.99 -11.99 8.21
CA LYS A 19 -1.42 -11.41 6.98
C LYS A 19 -0.32 -10.44 7.43
N ALA A 20 0.93 -10.76 7.11
CA ALA A 20 2.08 -9.91 7.45
C ALA A 20 1.77 -8.47 7.05
N PRO A 21 2.22 -7.45 7.81
CA PRO A 21 1.99 -6.07 7.42
C PRO A 21 2.41 -5.90 5.95
N PRO A 22 1.55 -5.29 5.11
CA PRO A 22 1.82 -5.17 3.69
C PRO A 22 3.19 -4.53 3.54
N THR A 23 4.10 -5.26 2.89
CA THR A 23 5.49 -4.83 2.67
C THR A 23 5.53 -3.59 1.79
N ASP A 24 4.45 -3.38 1.03
CA ASP A 24 4.20 -2.32 0.06
C ASP A 24 3.32 -1.21 0.65
N THR A 25 3.79 -0.57 1.73
CA THR A 25 3.13 0.65 2.24
C THR A 25 3.38 1.82 1.29
N VAL A 26 2.50 2.83 1.32
CA VAL A 26 2.63 4.04 0.50
C VAL A 26 4.00 4.69 0.66
N ASP A 27 4.47 4.86 1.90
CA ASP A 27 5.75 5.51 2.18
C ASP A 27 6.95 4.68 1.68
N SER A 28 6.88 3.35 1.79
CA SER A 28 7.89 2.42 1.24
C SER A 28 7.97 2.54 -0.29
N LEU A 29 6.81 2.58 -0.96
CA LEU A 29 6.73 2.68 -2.41
C LEU A 29 7.15 4.05 -2.95
N VAL A 30 6.89 5.13 -2.19
CA VAL A 30 7.41 6.47 -2.50
C VAL A 30 8.94 6.51 -2.38
N ALA A 31 9.51 5.87 -1.37
CA ALA A 31 10.95 5.80 -1.16
C ALA A 31 11.69 4.91 -2.19
N HIS A 32 10.98 3.94 -2.79
CA HIS A 32 11.54 2.98 -3.75
C HIS A 32 10.75 2.94 -5.08
N PRO A 33 10.93 3.92 -5.99
CA PRO A 33 10.18 4.03 -7.24
C PRO A 33 10.35 2.84 -8.19
N ASP A 34 11.48 2.13 -8.12
CA ASP A 34 11.72 0.93 -8.92
C ASP A 34 10.82 -0.22 -8.48
N HIS A 35 10.65 -0.40 -7.18
CA HIS A 35 9.74 -1.39 -6.62
C HIS A 35 8.28 -1.04 -6.88
N LEU A 36 7.92 0.25 -6.78
CA LEU A 36 6.59 0.73 -7.16
C LEU A 36 6.21 0.33 -8.60
N ARG A 37 7.14 0.44 -9.57
CA ARG A 37 6.90 0.02 -10.96
C ARG A 37 6.60 -1.48 -11.07
N GLU A 38 7.25 -2.31 -10.27
CA GLU A 38 6.99 -3.76 -10.25
C GLU A 38 5.62 -4.07 -9.64
N VAL A 39 5.26 -3.41 -8.54
CA VAL A 39 3.94 -3.55 -7.90
C VAL A 39 2.82 -3.14 -8.86
N GLU A 40 2.96 -2.00 -9.54
CA GLU A 40 2.00 -1.54 -10.53
C GLU A 40 1.84 -2.53 -11.69
N LYS A 41 2.94 -3.13 -12.16
CA LYS A 41 2.88 -4.19 -13.18
C LYS A 41 2.08 -5.38 -12.68
N ARG A 42 2.35 -5.86 -11.45
CA ARG A 42 1.57 -6.97 -10.86
C ARG A 42 0.08 -6.62 -10.72
N CYS A 43 -0.24 -5.39 -10.36
CA CYS A 43 -1.62 -4.90 -10.27
C CYS A 43 -2.33 -4.83 -11.63
N ALA A 44 -1.60 -4.50 -12.70
CA ALA A 44 -2.12 -4.54 -14.07
C ALA A 44 -2.32 -5.98 -14.57
N ASP A 45 -1.41 -6.87 -14.21
CA ASP A 45 -1.45 -8.28 -14.63
C ASP A 45 -2.58 -9.06 -13.95
N ASP A 46 -2.75 -8.93 -12.61
CA ASP A 46 -3.79 -9.63 -11.85
C ASP A 46 -4.19 -8.89 -10.56
N TYR A 47 -5.13 -7.95 -10.73
CA TYR A 47 -5.69 -7.17 -9.62
C TYR A 47 -6.40 -8.04 -8.57
N ALA A 48 -7.09 -9.11 -8.98
CA ALA A 48 -7.85 -9.96 -8.06
C ALA A 48 -6.92 -10.69 -7.09
N LYS A 49 -5.74 -11.11 -7.57
CA LYS A 49 -4.70 -11.75 -6.76
C LYS A 49 -3.96 -10.78 -5.84
N MET A 50 -3.62 -9.59 -6.32
CA MET A 50 -2.96 -8.54 -5.52
C MET A 50 -3.89 -8.00 -4.42
N GLY A 51 -5.16 -7.82 -4.76
CA GLY A 51 -6.16 -7.26 -3.87
C GLY A 51 -6.17 -5.74 -3.87
N ALA A 52 -7.35 -5.18 -3.61
CA ALA A 52 -7.61 -3.75 -3.76
C ALA A 52 -6.72 -2.87 -2.86
N ALA A 53 -6.43 -3.30 -1.64
CA ALA A 53 -5.62 -2.53 -0.71
C ALA A 53 -4.18 -2.31 -1.22
N GLU A 54 -3.54 -3.34 -1.78
CA GLU A 54 -2.16 -3.26 -2.28
C GLU A 54 -2.08 -2.37 -3.53
N CYS A 55 -3.00 -2.52 -4.48
CA CYS A 55 -3.01 -1.70 -5.69
C CYS A 55 -3.41 -0.24 -5.42
N ASN A 56 -4.29 0.01 -4.44
CA ASN A 56 -4.61 1.38 -4.02
C ASN A 56 -3.40 2.06 -3.37
N ALA A 57 -2.62 1.34 -2.55
CA ALA A 57 -1.40 1.89 -1.97
C ALA A 57 -0.36 2.26 -3.04
N ALA A 58 -0.21 1.43 -4.08
CA ALA A 58 0.63 1.74 -5.22
C ALA A 58 0.14 2.99 -5.98
N SER A 59 -1.16 3.08 -6.24
CA SER A 59 -1.76 4.26 -6.87
C SER A 59 -1.54 5.54 -6.06
N GLU A 60 -1.66 5.47 -4.73
CA GLU A 60 -1.42 6.62 -3.86
C GLU A 60 0.06 7.03 -3.87
N ALA A 61 0.98 6.07 -3.82
CA ALA A 61 2.41 6.34 -3.90
C ALA A 61 2.77 7.03 -5.23
N ARG A 62 2.23 6.54 -6.35
CA ARG A 62 2.39 7.17 -7.67
C ARG A 62 1.82 8.59 -7.69
N HIS A 63 0.64 8.80 -7.10
CA HIS A 63 0.03 10.12 -6.99
C HIS A 63 0.90 11.10 -6.20
N ARG A 64 1.43 10.69 -5.03
CA ARG A 64 2.33 11.52 -4.21
C ARG A 64 3.60 11.89 -4.97
N LEU A 65 4.20 10.94 -5.68
CA LEU A 65 5.38 11.21 -6.51
C LEU A 65 5.08 12.18 -7.66
N PHE A 66 3.89 12.09 -8.26
CA PHE A 66 3.48 12.97 -9.35
C PHE A 66 3.19 14.40 -8.86
N MET A 67 2.43 14.54 -7.77
CA MET A 67 2.12 15.85 -7.19
C MET A 67 3.36 16.50 -6.57
N GLY A 68 4.28 15.70 -6.05
CA GLY A 68 5.49 16.16 -5.37
C GLY A 68 5.17 17.10 -4.20
N ASN A 69 6.13 17.96 -3.86
CA ASN A 69 5.96 19.03 -2.86
C ASN A 69 5.67 20.38 -3.53
N GLY A 70 4.97 20.37 -4.67
CA GLY A 70 4.67 21.58 -5.44
C GLY A 70 3.76 22.56 -4.70
N PRO A 71 3.71 23.83 -5.15
CA PRO A 71 2.79 24.81 -4.57
C PRO A 71 1.34 24.32 -4.72
N GLN A 72 0.59 24.35 -3.62
CA GLN A 72 -0.83 24.08 -3.69
C GLN A 72 -1.52 25.17 -4.49
N TYR A 73 -2.44 24.77 -5.38
CA TYR A 73 -3.24 25.75 -6.11
C TYR A 73 -4.04 26.60 -5.13
N THR A 74 -3.78 27.90 -5.13
CA THR A 74 -4.53 28.89 -4.36
C THR A 74 -5.41 29.70 -5.32
N PRO A 75 -6.74 29.48 -5.35
CA PRO A 75 -7.61 30.26 -6.20
C PRO A 75 -7.51 31.75 -5.90
N PRO A 76 -7.56 32.63 -6.92
CA PRO A 76 -7.61 34.07 -6.70
C PRO A 76 -8.90 34.48 -5.97
N LYS A 77 -8.80 35.46 -5.06
CA LYS A 77 -9.96 35.97 -4.29
C LYS A 77 -11.02 36.66 -5.15
N LYS A 78 -10.61 37.20 -6.31
CA LYS A 78 -11.50 37.86 -7.25
C LYS A 78 -11.77 36.91 -8.43
N PRO A 79 -13.02 36.80 -8.90
CA PRO A 79 -13.31 36.01 -10.08
C PRO A 79 -12.56 36.57 -11.29
N PRO A 80 -12.14 35.71 -12.25
CA PRO A 80 -11.53 36.17 -13.49
C PRO A 80 -12.51 37.02 -14.28
N THR A 81 -12.08 38.21 -14.72
CA THR A 81 -12.77 38.98 -15.76
C THR A 81 -12.39 38.39 -17.11
N PHE A 82 -13.35 37.74 -17.78
CA PHE A 82 -13.23 37.25 -19.16
C PHE A 82 -13.74 38.31 -20.14
#